data_AF-A0ABC8ARX8-F1
#
_entry.id   AF-A0ABC8ARX8-F1
#
_cell.length_a   1.000
_cell.length_b   1.000
_cell.length_c   1.000
_cell.angle_alpha   90.00
_cell.angle_beta   90.00
_cell.angle_gamma   90.00
#
_symmetry.space_group_name_H-M   'P 1'
#
loop_
_entity.id
_entity.type
_entity.pdbx_description
1 polymer ?
#
loop_
_entity_poly.entity_id
_entity_poly.type
_entity_poly.pdbx_seq_one_letter_code
_entity_poly.pdbx_strand_id
1 'polypeptide(L)'
;MEFASSAEGEAPDWDWGPLGAPSYQAETPAEASEPGLPGPDAAVGFAAHIKPLFREEDQRSMSFVFDPWSLDDVTKHAAEILNRLAAGTMPCDSAWPAERVEVFRRWTESGMRP
;
A
#
# COMPACT_ATOMS: atom_id res chain seq x y z
N MET A 1 -6.61 42.24 5.18
CA MET A 1 -5.34 41.88 4.52
C MET A 1 -4.76 40.72 5.29
N GLU A 2 -4.84 39.54 4.71
CA GLU A 2 -4.43 38.25 5.27
C GLU A 2 -2.92 38.05 5.04
N PHE A 3 -2.21 37.54 6.05
CA PHE A 3 -0.83 37.09 5.91
C PHE A 3 -0.64 35.72 6.59
N ALA A 4 -0.39 34.72 5.74
CA ALA A 4 0.52 33.57 5.87
C ALA A 4 0.62 32.74 7.18
N SER A 5 0.24 31.46 7.05
CA SER A 5 1.09 30.27 7.22
C SER A 5 2.07 30.18 8.40
N SER A 6 1.83 29.23 9.31
CA SER A 6 2.89 28.34 9.80
C SER A 6 2.27 27.09 10.44
N ALA A 7 2.55 25.93 9.85
CA ALA A 7 2.36 24.64 10.48
C ALA A 7 3.57 24.42 11.41
N GLU A 8 3.38 24.67 12.70
CA GLU A 8 4.35 24.30 13.72
C GLU A 8 3.85 23.01 14.40
N GLY A 9 4.21 21.88 13.80
CA GLY A 9 4.31 20.61 14.51
C GLY A 9 5.57 20.66 15.37
N GLU A 10 5.45 21.25 16.55
CA GLU A 10 6.52 21.32 17.54
C GLU A 10 6.83 19.90 18.02
N ALA A 11 7.97 19.35 17.60
CA ALA A 11 8.50 18.07 18.07
C ALA A 11 9.15 18.26 19.46
N PRO A 12 9.10 17.28 20.37
CA PRO A 12 9.61 17.44 21.71
C PRO A 12 11.14 17.58 21.73
N ASP A 13 11.61 18.50 22.57
CA ASP A 13 13.01 18.79 22.83
C ASP A 13 13.63 17.68 23.71
N TRP A 14 14.35 16.75 23.09
CA TRP A 14 15.14 15.75 23.79
C TRP A 14 16.63 15.90 23.50
N ASP A 15 17.28 16.87 24.13
CA ASP A 15 18.74 17.13 24.05
C ASP A 15 19.62 15.86 23.90
N TRP A 16 19.87 15.41 22.67
CA TRP A 16 20.88 14.39 22.38
C TRP A 16 22.17 15.15 22.12
N GLY A 17 23.16 14.88 22.98
CA GLY A 17 24.49 15.51 22.95
C GLY A 17 25.29 15.31 21.65
N PRO A 18 26.63 15.40 21.69
CA PRO A 18 27.47 15.79 20.54
C PRO A 18 27.52 14.83 19.35
N LEU A 19 26.78 13.71 19.39
CA LEU A 19 26.65 12.76 18.28
C LEU A 19 25.36 12.93 17.47
N GLY A 20 24.49 13.87 17.83
CA GLY A 20 23.23 14.12 17.13
C GLY A 20 22.23 12.97 17.24
N ALA A 21 20.97 13.23 16.90
CA ALA A 21 19.99 12.17 16.74
C ALA A 21 20.51 11.14 15.73
N PRO A 22 20.26 9.83 15.90
CA PRO A 22 20.54 8.89 14.83
C PRO A 22 19.81 9.42 13.60
N SER A 23 20.57 9.64 12.52
CA SER A 23 20.00 9.77 11.20
C SER A 23 19.37 8.42 10.87
N TYR A 24 18.21 8.16 11.44
CA TYR A 24 17.21 7.43 10.71
C TYR A 24 17.07 8.24 9.44
N GLN A 25 17.67 7.72 8.38
CA GLN A 25 17.42 8.21 7.05
C GLN A 25 15.92 8.43 7.01
N ALA A 26 15.51 9.65 6.71
CA ALA A 26 14.21 9.89 6.18
C ALA A 26 14.09 8.99 4.94
N GLU A 27 13.73 7.73 5.13
CA GLU A 27 12.68 7.12 4.34
C GLU A 27 11.56 8.14 4.45
N THR A 28 11.56 9.01 3.44
CA THR A 28 10.60 10.07 3.22
C THR A 28 9.26 9.61 3.78
N PRO A 29 8.62 10.36 4.72
CA PRO A 29 7.21 10.15 4.92
C PRO A 29 6.59 10.28 3.52
N ALA A 30 6.12 9.16 2.99
CA ALA A 30 5.36 9.13 1.75
C ALA A 30 4.11 9.94 2.05
N GLU A 31 4.27 11.22 1.77
CA GLU A 31 3.32 12.30 1.88
C GLU A 31 2.08 11.88 1.12
N ALA A 32 1.05 11.48 1.86
CA ALA A 32 -0.37 11.66 1.57
C ALA A 32 -0.78 11.66 0.08
N SER A 33 -0.31 10.68 -0.69
CA SER A 33 -0.67 10.52 -2.11
C SER A 33 -1.10 9.08 -2.30
N GLU A 34 -2.36 8.81 -1.97
CA GLU A 34 -3.10 7.57 -2.22
C GLU A 34 -2.55 6.30 -1.54
N PRO A 35 -3.37 5.55 -0.79
CA PRO A 35 -2.86 4.41 -0.02
C PRO A 35 -2.34 3.31 -0.96
N GLY A 36 -1.02 3.10 -0.97
CA GLY A 36 -0.39 1.81 -1.34
C GLY A 36 0.05 1.61 -2.79
N LEU A 37 0.05 2.61 -3.66
CA LEU A 37 0.52 2.46 -5.05
C LEU A 37 2.03 2.71 -5.17
N PRO A 38 2.87 1.71 -5.50
CA PRO A 38 4.27 1.93 -5.83
C PRO A 38 4.39 2.70 -7.14
N GLY A 39 5.44 3.53 -7.25
CA GLY A 39 5.81 4.17 -8.50
C GLY A 39 5.99 3.18 -9.66
N PRO A 40 5.91 3.65 -10.92
CA PRO A 40 5.92 2.79 -12.12
C PRO A 40 7.16 1.88 -12.24
N ASP A 41 8.28 2.24 -11.62
CA ASP A 41 9.52 1.45 -11.58
C ASP A 41 9.85 0.87 -10.20
N ALA A 42 9.04 1.14 -9.18
CA ALA A 42 9.30 0.67 -7.82
C ALA A 42 8.97 -0.81 -7.64
N ALA A 43 9.72 -1.48 -6.77
CA ALA A 43 9.49 -2.88 -6.43
C ALA A 43 8.15 -3.06 -5.71
N VAL A 44 7.25 -3.87 -6.29
CA VAL A 44 5.97 -4.20 -5.66
C VAL A 44 6.15 -5.39 -4.72
N GLY A 45 5.64 -5.26 -3.50
CA GLY A 45 5.71 -6.27 -2.44
C GLY A 45 4.36 -6.40 -1.76
N PHE A 46 4.04 -7.57 -1.23
CA PHE A 46 2.70 -7.89 -0.77
C PHE A 46 2.30 -7.05 0.44
N ALA A 47 3.07 -7.09 1.52
CA ALA A 47 2.72 -6.41 2.76
C ALA A 47 2.68 -4.88 2.61
N ALA A 48 3.61 -4.33 1.81
CA ALA A 48 3.74 -2.89 1.62
C ALA A 48 2.77 -2.30 0.60
N HIS A 49 2.43 -3.05 -0.45
CA HIS A 49 1.70 -2.51 -1.60
C HIS A 49 0.43 -3.26 -1.97
N ILE A 50 0.33 -4.57 -1.73
CA ILE A 50 -0.85 -5.35 -2.13
C ILE A 50 -1.89 -5.42 -1.01
N LYS A 51 -1.45 -5.79 0.19
CA LYS A 51 -2.29 -5.88 1.39
C LYS A 51 -3.06 -4.58 1.68
N PRO A 52 -2.47 -3.37 1.67
CA PRO A 52 -3.22 -2.14 1.95
C PRO A 52 -4.21 -1.74 0.85
N LEU A 53 -4.13 -2.33 -0.36
CA LEU A 53 -5.14 -2.09 -1.41
C LEU A 53 -6.46 -2.81 -1.11
N PHE A 54 -6.39 -3.94 -0.40
CA PHE A 54 -7.56 -4.65 0.11
C PHE A 54 -8.02 -4.00 1.41
N ARG A 55 -9.19 -3.37 1.38
CA ARG A 55 -9.78 -2.74 2.56
C ARG A 55 -10.24 -3.83 3.53
N GLU A 56 -10.46 -3.44 4.80
CA GLU A 56 -11.04 -4.35 5.78
C GLU A 56 -12.39 -4.92 5.34
N GLU A 57 -13.20 -4.11 4.63
CA GLU A 57 -14.48 -4.54 4.07
C GLU A 57 -14.34 -5.59 2.95
N ASP A 58 -13.34 -5.42 2.07
CA ASP A 58 -13.01 -6.40 1.04
C ASP A 58 -12.58 -7.72 1.67
N GLN A 59 -11.71 -7.65 2.70
CA GLN A 59 -11.25 -8.81 3.45
C GLN A 59 -12.42 -9.52 4.14
N ARG A 60 -13.29 -8.79 4.84
CA ARG A 60 -14.44 -9.38 5.53
C ARG A 60 -15.39 -10.06 4.54
N SER A 61 -15.67 -9.42 3.41
CA SER A 61 -16.57 -9.94 2.37
C SER A 61 -16.00 -11.17 1.66
N MET A 62 -14.68 -11.29 1.58
CA MET A 62 -14.01 -12.36 0.83
C MET A 62 -13.43 -13.46 1.71
N SER A 63 -13.30 -13.22 3.02
CA SER A 63 -12.74 -14.16 4.01
C SER A 63 -13.42 -15.53 4.04
N PHE A 64 -14.65 -15.65 3.53
CA PHE A 64 -15.34 -16.93 3.39
C PHE A 64 -14.84 -17.78 2.19
N VAL A 65 -14.22 -17.13 1.19
CA VAL A 65 -13.69 -17.77 -0.03
C VAL A 65 -12.17 -17.96 0.06
N PHE A 66 -11.45 -16.91 0.45
CA PHE A 66 -10.00 -16.89 0.66
C PHE A 66 -9.62 -15.64 1.47
N ASP A 67 -8.44 -15.61 2.10
CA ASP A 67 -8.00 -14.43 2.84
C ASP A 67 -7.12 -13.51 1.96
N PRO A 68 -7.59 -12.32 1.53
CA PRO A 68 -6.80 -11.40 0.70
C PRO A 68 -5.66 -10.70 1.46
N TRP A 69 -5.53 -10.93 2.77
CA TRP A 69 -4.43 -10.42 3.60
C TRP A 69 -3.37 -11.48 3.91
N SER A 70 -3.60 -12.71 3.45
CA SER A 70 -2.68 -13.84 3.54
C SER A 70 -1.90 -13.94 2.25
N LEU A 71 -0.58 -13.76 2.35
CA LEU A 71 0.32 -13.91 1.21
C LEU A 71 0.16 -15.26 0.52
N ASP A 72 -0.02 -16.34 1.29
CA ASP A 72 -0.15 -17.70 0.76
C ASP A 72 -1.42 -17.85 -0.09
N ASP A 73 -2.57 -17.44 0.44
CA ASP A 73 -3.85 -17.47 -0.27
C ASP A 73 -3.81 -16.58 -1.52
N VAL A 74 -3.32 -15.35 -1.38
CA VAL A 74 -3.27 -14.40 -2.50
C VAL A 74 -2.30 -14.88 -3.57
N THR A 75 -1.15 -15.46 -3.21
CA THR A 75 -0.18 -16.02 -4.16
C THR A 75 -0.77 -17.23 -4.89
N LYS A 76 -1.43 -18.12 -4.15
CA LYS A 76 -2.09 -19.32 -4.69
C LYS A 76 -3.20 -18.97 -5.68
N HIS A 77 -3.94 -17.90 -5.42
CA HIS A 77 -5.06 -17.45 -6.23
C HIS A 77 -4.74 -16.24 -7.14
N ALA A 78 -3.46 -15.83 -7.24
CA ALA A 78 -3.08 -14.57 -7.87
C ALA A 78 -3.60 -14.40 -9.31
N ALA A 79 -3.49 -15.44 -10.14
CA ALA A 79 -3.95 -15.39 -11.52
C ALA A 79 -5.47 -15.21 -11.63
N GLU A 80 -6.24 -15.85 -10.75
CA GLU A 80 -7.69 -15.73 -10.74
C GLU A 80 -8.14 -14.38 -10.15
N ILE A 81 -7.47 -13.91 -9.09
CA ILE A 81 -7.70 -12.58 -8.51
C ILE A 81 -7.43 -11.52 -9.57
N LEU A 82 -6.31 -11.59 -10.29
CA LEU A 82 -5.98 -10.66 -11.37
C LEU A 82 -7.05 -10.65 -12.48
N ASN A 83 -7.57 -11.83 -12.86
CA ASN A 83 -8.65 -11.92 -13.84
C ASN A 83 -9.92 -11.22 -13.36
N ARG A 84 -10.33 -11.45 -12.10
CA ARG A 84 -11.53 -10.83 -11.52
C ARG A 84 -11.38 -9.33 -11.32
N LEU A 85 -10.19 -8.86 -10.93
CA LEU A 85 -9.82 -7.45 -10.84
C LEU A 85 -9.88 -6.78 -12.22
N ALA A 86 -9.29 -7.40 -13.25
CA ALA A 86 -9.32 -6.90 -14.62
C ALA A 86 -10.74 -6.89 -15.21
N ALA A 87 -11.58 -7.85 -14.84
CA ALA A 87 -12.99 -7.90 -15.20
C ALA A 87 -13.85 -6.88 -14.41
N GLY A 88 -13.29 -6.22 -13.38
CA GLY A 88 -14.03 -5.31 -12.50
C GLY A 88 -15.08 -5.99 -11.63
N THR A 89 -15.02 -7.32 -11.51
CA THR A 89 -15.95 -8.13 -10.69
C THR A 89 -15.48 -8.29 -9.25
N MET A 90 -14.24 -7.88 -8.98
CA MET A 90 -13.67 -7.78 -7.64
C MET A 90 -12.96 -6.43 -7.45
N PRO A 91 -12.91 -5.93 -6.20
CA PRO A 91 -13.55 -6.50 -5.02
C PRO A 91 -15.08 -6.27 -4.96
N CYS A 92 -15.75 -6.94 -4.01
CA CYS A 92 -17.22 -7.06 -3.92
C CYS A 92 -17.95 -5.71 -3.76
N ASP A 93 -17.28 -4.68 -3.24
CA ASP A 93 -17.89 -3.38 -2.97
C ASP A 93 -17.68 -2.38 -4.12
N SER A 94 -16.47 -2.32 -4.70
CA SER A 94 -16.16 -1.42 -5.82
C SER A 94 -14.95 -1.89 -6.61
N ALA A 95 -15.07 -1.92 -7.94
CA ALA A 95 -13.98 -2.25 -8.85
C ALA A 95 -12.75 -1.36 -8.61
N TRP A 96 -11.57 -1.97 -8.64
CA TRP A 96 -10.32 -1.23 -8.52
C TRP A 96 -10.05 -0.38 -9.77
N PRO A 97 -9.51 0.84 -9.62
CA PRO A 97 -8.96 1.59 -10.75
C PRO A 97 -7.82 0.81 -11.41
N ALA A 98 -7.63 1.05 -12.71
CA ALA A 98 -6.65 0.33 -13.54
C ALA A 98 -5.23 0.35 -12.95
N GLU A 99 -4.83 1.45 -12.30
CA GLU A 99 -3.52 1.59 -11.66
C GLU A 99 -3.29 0.57 -10.53
N ARG A 100 -4.31 0.28 -9.71
CA ARG A 100 -4.21 -0.75 -8.66
C ARG A 100 -4.14 -2.15 -9.26
N VAL A 101 -4.87 -2.39 -10.35
CA VAL A 101 -4.83 -3.65 -11.08
C VAL A 101 -3.46 -3.87 -11.70
N GLU A 102 -2.86 -2.83 -12.28
CA GLU A 102 -1.49 -2.86 -12.81
C GLU A 102 -0.46 -3.14 -11.72
N VAL A 103 -0.60 -2.56 -10.52
CA VAL A 103 0.28 -2.87 -9.39
C VAL A 103 0.18 -4.34 -8.97
N PHE A 104 -1.03 -4.89 -8.88
CA PHE A 104 -1.23 -6.32 -8.59
C PHE A 104 -0.64 -7.21 -9.68
N ARG A 105 -0.80 -6.82 -10.95
CA ARG A 105 -0.19 -7.50 -12.09
C ARG A 105 1.34 -7.49 -11.99
N ARG A 106 1.94 -6.33 -11.76
CA ARG A 106 3.41 -6.17 -11.62
C ARG A 106 3.95 -6.99 -10.46
N TRP A 107 3.22 -7.09 -9.36
CA TRP A 107 3.58 -7.96 -8.23
C TRP A 107 3.59 -9.45 -8.61
N THR A 108 2.57 -9.88 -9.35
CA THR A 108 2.47 -11.24 -9.90
C THR A 108 3.63 -11.53 -10.85
N GLU A 109 3.93 -10.62 -11.77
CA GLU A 109 5.04 -10.73 -12.73
C GLU A 109 6.43 -10.66 -12.05
N SER A 110 6.52 -9.99 -10.89
CA SER A 110 7.75 -9.89 -10.07
C SER A 110 8.03 -11.14 -9.22
N GLY A 111 7.19 -12.18 -9.31
CA GLY A 111 7.34 -13.42 -8.54
C GLY A 111 6.73 -13.37 -7.14
N MET A 112 5.68 -12.57 -6.93
CA MET A 112 4.91 -12.51 -5.67
C MET A 112 5.75 -12.24 -4.42
N ARG A 113 6.54 -11.16 -4.45
CA ARG A 113 7.40 -10.79 -3.33
C ARG A 113 6.58 -10.51 -2.05
N PRO A 114 7.01 -11.00 -0.87
CA PRO A 114 6.33 -10.71 0.39
C PRO A 114 6.26 -9.21 0.72
#